data_AF-A0A0R2PUY3-F1
#
_entry.id   AF-A0A0R2PUY3-F1
#
_cell.length_a   1.000
_cell.length_b   1.000
_cell.length_c   1.000
_cell.angle_alpha   90.00
_cell.angle_beta   90.00
_cell.angle_gamma   90.00
#
_symmetry.space_group_name_H-M   'P 1'
#
loop_
_entity.id
_entity.type
_entity.pdbx_description
1 polymer ?
#
loop_
_entity_poly.entity_id
_entity_poly.type
_entity_poly.pdbx_seq_one_letter_code
_entity_poly.pdbx_strand_id
1 'polypeptide(L)'
;MNFPLALASRLRSFTTPIVLLIAAGITITFLVVPVRTWLSQQDLLDTRSRQYGVYEEVNDALQDEVDALSAPTGVRQAIRSQLGYLLPNERRIPLLAQPEAPVTLPDRWPYTLVAGIVSVRETQQVGVAEGNLDLFDPARP
;
A
#
# COMPACT_ATOMS: atom_id res chain seq x y z
N MET A 1 -19.08 87.55 -1.97
CA MET A 1 -19.17 86.42 -2.94
C MET A 1 -18.00 85.49 -2.69
N ASN A 2 -18.20 84.37 -2.00
CA ASN A 2 -17.16 83.36 -1.77
C ASN A 2 -17.83 82.00 -1.55
N PHE A 3 -17.73 81.09 -2.51
CA PHE A 3 -17.65 79.63 -2.39
C PHE A 3 -17.50 79.09 -3.83
N PRO A 4 -16.61 78.10 -4.09
CA PRO A 4 -16.86 76.75 -3.60
C PRO A 4 -15.61 75.94 -3.23
N LEU A 5 -15.50 75.55 -1.95
CA LEU A 5 -14.64 74.45 -1.49
C LEU A 5 -15.40 73.12 -1.38
N ALA A 6 -16.56 72.99 -2.03
CA ALA A 6 -17.41 71.80 -1.92
C ALA A 6 -17.18 70.74 -3.01
N LEU A 7 -16.33 71.00 -4.02
CA LEU A 7 -16.10 70.04 -5.11
C LEU A 7 -14.98 69.01 -4.83
N ALA A 8 -14.08 69.31 -3.89
CA ALA A 8 -12.88 68.51 -3.65
C ALA A 8 -13.14 67.18 -2.91
N SER A 9 -14.27 67.05 -2.20
CA SER A 9 -14.58 65.85 -1.40
C SER A 9 -15.24 64.73 -2.20
N ARG A 10 -16.00 65.04 -3.26
CA ARG A 10 -16.68 64.01 -4.08
C ARG A 10 -15.75 63.27 -5.03
N LEU A 11 -14.76 63.94 -5.65
CA LEU A 11 -13.77 63.25 -6.50
C LEU A 11 -12.86 62.33 -5.68
N ARG A 12 -12.53 62.70 -4.44
CA ARG A 12 -11.70 61.89 -3.54
C ARG A 12 -12.39 60.58 -3.10
N SER A 13 -13.72 60.56 -3.12
CA SER A 13 -14.53 59.38 -2.80
C SER A 13 -14.57 58.35 -3.94
N PHE A 14 -14.30 58.76 -5.18
CA PHE A 14 -14.21 57.86 -6.33
C PHE A 14 -12.78 57.40 -6.64
N THR A 15 -11.76 58.18 -6.29
CA THR A 15 -10.35 57.76 -6.46
C THR A 15 -9.90 56.76 -5.40
N THR A 16 -10.44 56.83 -4.19
CA THR A 16 -10.15 55.89 -3.10
C THR A 16 -10.44 54.42 -3.44
N PRO A 17 -11.60 54.02 -3.99
CA PRO A 17 -11.84 52.63 -4.38
C PRO A 17 -10.92 52.17 -5.52
N ILE A 18 -10.56 53.07 -6.45
CA ILE A 18 -9.65 52.75 -7.55
C ILE A 18 -8.25 52.46 -7.04
N VAL A 19 -7.72 53.31 -6.16
CA VAL A 19 -6.40 53.13 -5.54
C VAL A 19 -6.36 51.83 -4.71
N LEU A 20 -7.45 51.51 -4.00
CA LEU A 20 -7.55 50.28 -3.21
C LEU A 20 -7.58 49.03 -4.09
N LEU A 21 -8.28 49.07 -5.22
CA LEU A 21 -8.26 47.99 -6.22
C LEU A 21 -6.88 47.78 -6.84
N ILE A 22 -6.17 48.86 -7.19
CA ILE A 22 -4.82 48.78 -7.73
C ILE A 22 -3.86 48.20 -6.68
N ALA A 23 -3.93 48.68 -5.44
CA ALA A 23 -3.11 48.17 -4.34
C ALA A 23 -3.39 46.67 -4.08
N ALA A 24 -4.66 46.27 -4.06
CA ALA A 24 -5.04 44.87 -3.91
C ALA A 24 -4.50 44.01 -5.08
N GLY A 25 -4.60 44.49 -6.32
CA GLY A 25 -4.03 43.82 -7.49
C GLY A 25 -2.52 43.61 -7.40
N ILE A 26 -1.79 44.63 -6.93
CA ILE A 26 -0.34 44.55 -6.70
C ILE A 26 -0.03 43.53 -5.61
N THR A 27 -0.73 43.58 -4.45
CA THR A 27 -0.52 42.63 -3.36
C THR A 27 -0.82 41.20 -3.77
N ILE A 28 -1.91 40.96 -4.50
CA ILE A 28 -2.26 39.63 -5.00
C ILE A 28 -1.18 39.11 -5.96
N THR A 29 -0.73 39.96 -6.90
CA THR A 29 0.26 39.57 -7.91
C THR A 29 1.63 39.29 -7.30
N PHE A 30 2.08 40.11 -6.36
CA PHE A 30 3.42 39.99 -5.79
C PHE A 30 3.52 39.04 -4.60
N LEU A 31 2.40 38.66 -3.97
CA LEU A 31 2.43 37.91 -2.72
C LEU A 31 1.60 36.62 -2.79
N VAL A 32 0.38 36.67 -3.32
CA VAL A 32 -0.50 35.49 -3.37
C VAL A 32 -0.10 34.54 -4.50
N VAL A 33 0.14 35.06 -5.70
CA VAL A 33 0.51 34.24 -6.87
C VAL A 33 1.84 33.49 -6.66
N PRO A 34 2.92 34.12 -6.15
CA PRO A 34 4.18 33.43 -5.91
C PRO A 34 4.07 32.35 -4.84
N VAL A 35 3.35 32.61 -3.73
CA VAL A 35 3.15 31.65 -2.64
C VAL A 35 2.34 30.45 -3.11
N ARG A 36 1.23 30.67 -3.84
CA ARG A 36 0.46 29.56 -4.44
C ARG A 36 1.30 28.75 -5.41
N THR A 37 2.08 29.43 -6.25
CA THR A 37 2.96 28.77 -7.23
C THR A 37 4.01 27.92 -6.51
N TRP A 38 4.65 28.45 -5.47
CA TRP A 38 5.64 27.72 -4.68
C TRP A 38 5.06 26.47 -4.02
N LEU A 39 3.89 26.57 -3.39
CA LEU A 39 3.20 25.42 -2.80
C LEU A 39 2.84 24.37 -3.87
N SER A 40 2.30 24.79 -5.03
CA SER A 40 1.98 23.87 -6.12
C SER A 40 3.21 23.18 -6.73
N GLN A 41 4.37 23.86 -6.73
CA GLN A 41 5.62 23.27 -7.18
C GLN A 41 6.16 22.24 -6.18
N GLN A 42 6.00 22.48 -4.88
CA GLN A 42 6.38 21.50 -3.84
C GLN A 42 5.57 20.21 -3.97
N ASP A 43 4.26 20.30 -4.16
CA ASP A 43 3.39 19.13 -4.34
C ASP A 43 3.77 18.32 -5.60
N LEU A 44 4.13 19.02 -6.69
CA LEU A 44 4.61 18.38 -7.92
C LEU A 44 5.97 17.70 -7.74
N LEU A 45 6.88 18.31 -6.97
CA LEU A 45 8.18 17.73 -6.66
C LEU A 45 8.03 16.49 -5.78
N ASP A 46 7.22 16.54 -4.72
CA ASP A 46 6.96 15.40 -3.83
C ASP A 46 6.30 14.23 -4.59
N THR A 47 5.32 14.52 -5.45
CA THR A 47 4.69 13.52 -6.32
C THR A 47 5.71 12.87 -7.27
N ARG A 48 6.56 13.65 -7.93
CA ARG A 48 7.59 13.08 -8.81
C ARG A 48 8.65 12.31 -8.05
N SER A 49 9.10 12.81 -6.89
CA SER A 49 10.08 12.12 -6.04
C SER A 49 9.58 10.75 -5.61
N ARG A 50 8.31 10.61 -5.24
CA ARG A 50 7.70 9.29 -4.96
C ARG A 50 7.68 8.38 -6.19
N GLN A 51 7.34 8.92 -7.36
CA GLN A 51 7.36 8.14 -8.60
C GLN A 51 8.76 7.63 -8.93
N TYR A 52 9.80 8.46 -8.76
CA TYR A 52 11.19 8.05 -8.96
C TYR A 52 11.64 6.97 -7.97
N GLY A 53 11.25 7.06 -6.70
CA GLY A 53 11.57 6.02 -5.71
C GLY A 53 10.99 4.65 -6.08
N VAL A 54 9.75 4.62 -6.59
CA VAL A 54 9.13 3.36 -7.06
C VAL A 54 9.86 2.81 -8.29
N TYR A 55 10.29 3.67 -9.22
CA TYR A 55 11.04 3.21 -10.40
C TYR A 55 12.44 2.68 -10.06
N GLU A 56 13.11 3.28 -9.08
CA GLU A 56 14.40 2.80 -8.57
C GLU A 56 14.25 1.41 -7.94
N GLU A 57 13.28 1.24 -7.04
CA GLU A 57 13.00 -0.05 -6.40
C GLU A 57 12.68 -1.16 -7.42
N VAL A 58 11.85 -0.86 -8.43
CA VAL A 58 11.54 -1.83 -9.50
C VAL A 58 12.78 -2.14 -10.35
N ASN A 59 13.62 -1.14 -10.64
CA ASN A 59 14.82 -1.36 -11.43
C ASN A 59 15.84 -2.21 -10.69
N ASP A 60 16.02 -1.97 -9.38
CA ASP A 60 16.89 -2.78 -8.53
C ASP A 60 16.39 -4.23 -8.47
N ALA A 61 15.09 -4.45 -8.26
CA ALA A 61 14.50 -5.78 -8.26
C ALA A 61 14.69 -6.52 -9.60
N LEU A 62 14.58 -5.81 -10.71
CA LEU A 62 14.82 -6.38 -12.05
C LEU A 62 16.30 -6.70 -12.28
N GLN A 63 17.21 -5.86 -11.78
CA GLN A 63 18.65 -6.14 -11.85
C GLN A 63 19.02 -7.37 -11.02
N ASP A 64 18.46 -7.51 -9.81
CA ASP A 64 18.63 -8.71 -8.98
C ASP A 64 18.13 -9.97 -9.71
N GLU A 65 16.99 -9.89 -10.41
CA GLU A 65 16.49 -11.01 -11.21
C GLU A 65 17.40 -11.32 -12.41
N VAL A 66 17.90 -10.31 -13.12
CA VAL A 66 18.85 -10.49 -14.22
C VAL A 66 20.14 -11.14 -13.72
N ASP A 67 20.68 -10.70 -12.59
CA ASP A 67 21.88 -11.26 -11.99
C ASP A 67 21.65 -12.71 -11.56
N ALA A 68 20.49 -13.00 -10.95
CA ALA A 68 20.10 -14.37 -10.63
C ALA A 68 19.98 -15.24 -11.89
N LEU A 69 19.36 -14.74 -12.96
CA LEU A 69 19.19 -15.43 -14.24
C LEU A 69 20.50 -15.54 -15.04
N SER A 70 21.52 -14.75 -14.75
CA SER A 70 22.84 -14.91 -15.36
C SER A 70 23.56 -16.18 -14.88
N ALA A 71 23.24 -16.63 -13.66
CA ALA A 71 23.82 -17.83 -13.07
C ALA A 71 23.13 -19.12 -13.58
N PRO A 72 23.88 -20.18 -13.93
CA PRO A 72 23.29 -21.45 -14.38
C PRO A 72 22.35 -22.13 -13.37
N THR A 73 22.51 -21.83 -12.08
CA THR A 73 21.61 -22.28 -11.01
C THR A 73 20.31 -21.49 -11.00
N GLY A 74 20.37 -20.17 -11.18
CA GLY A 74 19.18 -19.32 -11.21
C GLY A 74 18.31 -19.56 -12.43
N VAL A 75 18.89 -19.80 -13.62
CA VAL A 75 18.13 -20.22 -14.81
C VAL A 75 17.34 -21.50 -14.54
N ARG A 76 17.97 -22.53 -13.94
CA ARG A 76 17.31 -23.80 -13.62
C ARG A 76 16.17 -23.60 -12.62
N GLN A 77 16.38 -22.75 -11.61
CA GLN A 77 15.36 -22.43 -10.62
C GLN A 77 14.19 -21.62 -11.21
N ALA A 78 14.46 -20.67 -12.11
CA ALA A 78 13.45 -19.91 -12.83
C ALA A 78 12.62 -20.81 -13.76
N ILE A 79 13.28 -21.69 -14.52
CA ILE A 79 12.60 -22.69 -15.35
C ILE A 79 11.71 -23.63 -14.50
N ARG A 80 12.17 -24.04 -13.32
CA ARG A 80 11.38 -24.87 -12.39
C ARG A 80 10.16 -24.12 -11.84
N SER A 81 10.34 -22.89 -11.40
CA SER A 81 9.30 -22.09 -10.73
C SER A 81 8.28 -21.50 -11.71
N GLN A 82 8.74 -20.91 -12.83
CA GLN A 82 7.90 -20.22 -13.79
C GLN A 82 7.28 -21.17 -14.83
N LEU A 83 8.04 -22.14 -15.32
CA LEU A 83 7.58 -23.06 -16.38
C LEU A 83 7.14 -24.41 -15.84
N GLY A 84 7.34 -24.68 -14.55
CA GLY A 84 6.98 -25.95 -13.95
C GLY A 84 7.77 -27.14 -14.50
N TYR A 85 8.94 -26.90 -15.08
CA TYR A 85 9.78 -27.93 -15.66
C TYR A 85 10.35 -28.85 -14.56
N LEU A 86 10.48 -30.15 -14.88
CA LEU A 86 11.05 -31.18 -14.02
C LEU A 86 12.35 -31.69 -14.65
N LEU A 87 13.35 -32.01 -13.84
CA LEU A 87 14.54 -32.69 -14.35
C LEU A 87 14.20 -34.12 -14.81
N PRO A 88 15.02 -34.74 -15.68
CA PRO A 88 14.78 -36.09 -16.21
C PRO A 88 14.53 -37.18 -15.14
N ASN A 89 14.97 -36.96 -13.90
CA ASN A 89 14.87 -37.90 -12.79
C ASN A 89 13.84 -37.46 -11.73
N GLU A 90 13.05 -36.43 -12.00
CA GLU A 90 12.04 -35.89 -11.09
C GLU A 90 10.63 -36.28 -11.56
N ARG A 91 9.75 -36.60 -10.61
CA ARG A 91 8.34 -36.86 -10.87
C ARG A 91 7.46 -35.99 -9.98
N ARG A 92 6.41 -35.42 -10.55
CA ARG A 92 5.35 -34.78 -9.77
C ARG A 92 4.57 -35.88 -9.05
N ILE A 93 4.56 -35.82 -7.72
CA ILE A 93 3.67 -36.62 -6.90
C ILE A 93 2.47 -35.72 -6.60
N PRO A 94 1.28 -35.98 -7.17
CA PRO A 94 0.10 -35.23 -6.78
C PRO A 94 -0.17 -35.52 -5.30
N LEU A 95 -0.18 -34.46 -4.50
CA LEU A 95 -0.77 -34.55 -3.17
C LEU A 95 -2.25 -34.85 -3.41
N LEU A 96 -2.71 -36.02 -2.95
CA LEU A 96 -4.14 -36.28 -2.88
C LEU A 96 -4.75 -35.18 -2.00
N ALA A 97 -5.91 -34.67 -2.39
CA ALA A 97 -6.68 -33.80 -1.51
C ALA A 97 -6.80 -34.50 -0.15
N GLN A 98 -6.62 -33.74 0.93
CA GLN A 98 -6.89 -34.23 2.27
C GLN A 98 -8.27 -34.90 2.22
N PRO A 99 -8.40 -36.20 2.50
CA PRO A 99 -9.69 -36.85 2.38
C PRO A 99 -10.65 -36.14 3.33
N GLU A 100 -11.79 -35.66 2.81
CA GLU A 100 -12.96 -35.27 3.60
C GLU A 100 -13.60 -36.53 4.18
N ALA A 101 -12.81 -37.34 4.90
CA ALA A 101 -13.32 -38.46 5.65
C ALA A 101 -14.19 -37.86 6.77
N PRO A 102 -15.49 -38.20 6.84
CA PRO A 102 -16.31 -37.82 7.98
C PRO A 102 -15.65 -38.42 9.22
N VAL A 103 -15.11 -37.58 10.11
CA VAL A 103 -14.51 -38.04 11.37
C VAL A 103 -15.62 -38.34 12.39
N THR A 104 -16.75 -38.88 11.93
CA THR A 104 -17.83 -39.33 12.79
C THR A 104 -17.40 -40.66 13.41
N LEU A 105 -16.56 -40.55 14.42
CA LEU A 105 -16.14 -41.66 15.26
C LEU A 105 -17.33 -42.11 16.11
N PRO A 106 -17.54 -43.43 16.29
CA PRO A 106 -18.59 -43.92 17.18
C PRO A 106 -18.37 -43.43 18.62
N ASP A 107 -19.44 -42.99 19.29
CA ASP A 107 -19.44 -42.66 20.73
C ASP A 107 -19.43 -43.93 21.60
N ARG A 108 -18.47 -44.81 21.38
CA ARG A 108 -18.25 -46.02 22.17
C ARG A 108 -16.77 -46.35 22.27
N TRP A 109 -16.38 -47.03 23.34
CA TRP A 109 -15.04 -47.55 23.49
C TRP A 109 -14.64 -48.39 22.26
N PRO A 110 -13.40 -48.28 21.73
CA PRO A 110 -12.26 -47.46 22.17
C PRO A 110 -12.20 -46.05 21.53
N TYR A 111 -13.20 -45.67 20.74
CA TYR A 111 -13.16 -44.48 19.88
C TYR A 111 -13.44 -43.16 20.61
N THR A 112 -13.91 -43.20 21.86
CA THR A 112 -14.14 -42.00 22.68
C THR A 112 -12.87 -41.19 22.93
N LEU A 113 -11.72 -41.84 23.13
CA LEU A 113 -10.43 -41.16 23.27
C LEU A 113 -9.99 -40.48 21.96
N VAL A 114 -10.16 -41.18 20.85
CA VAL A 114 -9.80 -40.66 19.52
C VAL A 114 -10.71 -39.50 19.15
N ALA A 115 -12.01 -39.60 19.43
CA ALA A 115 -12.99 -38.54 19.19
C ALA A 115 -12.62 -37.26 19.96
N GLY A 116 -12.22 -37.40 21.23
CA GLY A 116 -11.75 -36.27 22.04
C GLY A 116 -10.45 -35.64 21.53
N ILE A 117 -9.50 -36.44 21.05
CA ILE A 117 -8.24 -35.92 20.47
C ILE A 117 -8.51 -35.18 19.16
N VAL A 118 -9.37 -35.71 18.30
CA VAL A 118 -9.75 -35.09 17.03
C VAL A 118 -10.47 -33.76 17.28
N SER A 119 -11.45 -33.73 18.18
CA SER A 119 -12.19 -32.50 18.47
C SER A 119 -11.29 -31.37 18.96
N VAL A 120 -10.31 -31.68 19.82
CA VAL A 120 -9.32 -30.69 20.28
C VAL A 120 -8.48 -30.17 19.11
N ARG A 121 -8.00 -31.03 18.22
CA ARG A 121 -7.20 -30.61 17.06
C ARG A 121 -8.00 -29.78 16.06
N GLU A 122 -9.26 -30.12 15.81
CA GLU A 122 -10.13 -29.35 14.92
C GLU A 122 -10.36 -27.93 15.46
N THR A 123 -10.66 -27.79 16.76
CA THR A 123 -10.80 -26.47 17.40
C THR A 123 -9.52 -25.64 17.34
N GLN A 124 -8.35 -26.26 17.46
CA GLN A 124 -7.06 -25.59 17.32
C GLN A 124 -6.77 -25.15 15.87
N GLN A 125 -7.07 -26.00 14.88
CA GLN A 125 -6.87 -25.68 13.46
C GLN A 125 -7.73 -24.51 13.00
N VAL A 126 -8.97 -24.40 13.49
CA VAL A 126 -9.84 -23.25 13.23
C VAL A 126 -9.23 -21.96 13.78
N GLY A 127 -8.71 -21.97 15.01
CA GLY A 127 -8.03 -20.80 15.59
C GLY A 127 -6.79 -20.35 14.79
N VAL A 128 -6.01 -21.30 14.27
CA VAL A 128 -4.85 -20.99 13.41
C VAL A 128 -5.29 -20.41 12.06
N ALA A 129 -6.36 -20.93 11.46
CA ALA A 129 -6.92 -20.43 10.19
C ALA A 129 -7.46 -18.99 10.33
N GLU A 130 -7.94 -18.61 11.50
CA GLU A 130 -8.40 -17.25 11.85
C GLU A 130 -7.23 -16.29 12.17
N GLY A 131 -5.97 -16.72 12.02
CA GLY A 131 -4.79 -15.89 12.26
C GLY A 131 -4.41 -15.76 13.73
N ASN A 132 -5.03 -16.54 14.63
CA ASN A 132 -4.71 -16.56 16.05
C ASN A 132 -3.52 -17.48 16.33
N LEU A 133 -2.31 -16.98 16.10
CA LEU A 133 -1.05 -17.70 16.33
C LEU A 133 -0.68 -17.84 17.83
N ASP A 134 -1.37 -17.11 18.71
CA ASP A 134 -1.11 -17.07 20.16
C ASP A 134 -1.70 -18.27 20.93
N LEU A 135 -2.44 -19.17 20.27
CA LEU A 135 -3.09 -20.30 20.92
C LEU A 135 -2.15 -21.50 21.17
N PHE A 136 -0.97 -21.55 20.53
CA PHE A 136 -0.02 -22.65 20.70
C PHE A 136 1.10 -22.27 21.68
N ASP A 137 0.79 -22.28 22.97
CA ASP A 137 1.80 -22.25 24.04
C ASP A 137 2.09 -23.70 24.49
N PRO A 138 3.20 -24.33 24.06
CA PRO A 138 3.53 -25.71 24.44
C PRO A 138 3.87 -25.87 25.93
N ALA A 139 3.88 -24.78 26.72
CA ALA A 139 4.16 -24.78 28.15
C ALA A 139 2.91 -24.62 29.04
N ARG A 140 1.71 -24.50 28.48
CA ARG A 140 0.45 -24.50 29.25
C ARG A 140 -0.19 -25.90 29.23
N PRO A 141 -0.44 -26.52 30.40
CA PRO A 141 -1.01 -27.86 30.49
C PRO A 141 -2.46 -27.94 29.98
#